data_AF-A0AA37UFC5-F1
#
_entry.id   AF-A0AA37UFC5-F1
#
_cell.length_a   1.000
_cell.length_b   1.000
_cell.length_c   1.000
_cell.angle_alpha   90.00
_cell.angle_beta   90.00
_cell.angle_gamma   90.00
#
_symmetry.space_group_name_H-M   'P 1'
#
loop_
_entity.id
_entity.type
_entity.pdbx_description
1 polymer ?
#
loop_
_entity_poly.entity_id
_entity_poly.type
_entity_poly.pdbx_seq_one_letter_code
_entity_poly.pdbx_strand_id
1 'polypeptide(L)'
;MYREMPEVGGVVHTHSTYAVAWASRGEPIPCVITGMADEFGGEIPIGPFAVIGDDTIGRGIVETLRGHRSRAVLMQNHGPFTIGKDAKDAVKAAVMVEDVARSIHIARQLGDPLPIPQEKIDSLFDRYQNVYGQATDARR
;
A
#
# COMPACT_ATOMS: atom_id res chain seq x y z
N MET A 1 16.16 -4.79 -2.30
CA MET A 1 15.06 -4.90 -1.32
C MET A 1 15.44 -5.82 -0.16
N TYR A 2 15.48 -7.14 -0.31
CA TYR A 2 15.80 -8.06 0.82
C TYR A 2 17.10 -7.73 1.57
N ARG A 3 18.11 -7.19 0.90
CA ARG A 3 19.35 -6.72 1.54
C ARG A 3 19.19 -5.45 2.40
N GLU A 4 18.26 -4.59 2.04
CA GLU A 4 18.06 -3.25 2.64
C GLU A 4 16.92 -3.20 3.65
N MET A 5 16.01 -4.19 3.60
CA MET A 5 14.80 -4.29 4.42
C MET A 5 14.71 -5.72 4.98
N PRO A 6 15.49 -6.04 6.04
CA PRO A 6 15.60 -7.41 6.56
C PRO A 6 14.29 -7.96 7.14
N GLU A 7 13.33 -7.09 7.46
CA GLU A 7 11.98 -7.44 7.90
C GLU A 7 11.09 -8.00 6.77
N VAL A 8 11.48 -7.81 5.50
CA VAL A 8 10.72 -8.25 4.33
C VAL A 8 11.04 -9.72 4.02
N GLY A 9 10.03 -10.59 4.15
CA GLY A 9 10.12 -12.01 3.80
C GLY A 9 9.35 -12.39 2.53
N GLY A 10 8.60 -11.45 1.94
CA GLY A 10 7.89 -11.65 0.69
C GLY A 10 7.68 -10.36 -0.08
N VAL A 11 7.70 -10.48 -1.41
CA VAL A 11 7.49 -9.39 -2.37
C VAL A 11 6.54 -9.86 -3.44
N VAL A 12 5.57 -9.02 -3.80
CA VAL A 12 4.68 -9.25 -4.94
C VAL A 12 4.69 -8.04 -5.84
N HIS A 13 4.69 -8.31 -7.14
CA HIS A 13 4.52 -7.32 -8.19
C HIS A 13 3.39 -7.78 -9.10
N THR A 14 2.51 -6.85 -9.47
CA THR A 14 1.42 -7.10 -10.43
C THR A 14 1.27 -5.90 -11.37
N HIS A 15 0.59 -6.12 -12.49
CA HIS A 15 0.07 -5.05 -13.35
C HIS A 15 -1.46 -5.02 -13.23
N SER A 16 -1.97 -4.92 -12.00
CA SER A 16 -3.41 -4.90 -11.77
C SER A 16 -4.04 -3.60 -12.27
N THR A 17 -5.19 -3.72 -12.94
CA THR A 17 -5.73 -2.67 -13.81
C THR A 17 -5.87 -1.31 -13.12
N TYR A 18 -6.49 -1.26 -11.94
CA TYR A 18 -6.73 0.01 -11.26
C TYR A 18 -5.45 0.54 -10.63
N ALA A 19 -4.63 -0.31 -10.02
CA ALA A 19 -3.34 0.13 -9.46
C ALA A 19 -2.41 0.71 -10.54
N VAL A 20 -2.37 0.12 -11.74
CA VAL A 20 -1.63 0.67 -12.89
C VAL A 20 -2.23 2.00 -13.35
N ALA A 21 -3.57 2.12 -13.38
CA ALA A 21 -4.22 3.40 -13.70
C ALA A 21 -3.76 4.51 -12.75
N TRP A 22 -3.72 4.26 -11.44
CA TRP A 22 -3.18 5.20 -10.46
C TRP A 22 -1.68 5.46 -10.64
N ALA A 23 -0.88 4.42 -10.84
CA ALA A 23 0.55 4.55 -11.08
C ALA A 23 0.86 5.43 -12.31
N SER A 24 0.03 5.34 -13.36
CA SER A 24 0.16 6.17 -14.55
C SER A 24 -0.22 7.63 -14.34
N ARG A 25 -0.98 7.94 -13.28
CA ARG A 25 -1.30 9.32 -12.88
C ARG A 25 -0.18 10.00 -12.12
N GLY A 26 0.80 9.25 -11.61
CA GLY A 26 1.94 9.81 -10.89
C GLY A 26 1.56 10.43 -9.54
N GLU A 27 0.50 9.95 -8.91
CA GLU A 27 0.00 10.45 -7.62
C GLU A 27 -0.28 9.27 -6.66
N PRO A 28 -0.20 9.48 -5.34
CA PRO A 28 -0.51 8.44 -4.37
C PRO A 28 -2.01 8.10 -4.37
N ILE A 29 -2.34 6.89 -3.90
CA ILE A 29 -3.73 6.53 -3.60
C ILE A 29 -4.06 7.07 -2.20
N PRO A 30 -5.02 8.00 -2.05
CA PRO A 30 -5.33 8.62 -0.76
C PRO A 30 -6.06 7.66 0.18
N CYS A 31 -5.76 7.72 1.48
CA CYS A 31 -6.41 6.88 2.49
C CYS A 31 -7.80 7.42 2.89
N VAL A 32 -8.83 6.94 2.20
CA VAL A 32 -10.21 7.43 2.36
C VAL A 32 -11.19 6.35 2.85
N ILE A 33 -10.72 5.11 3.06
CA ILE A 33 -11.52 3.98 3.56
C ILE A 33 -10.78 3.24 4.67
N THR A 34 -11.52 2.71 5.64
CA THR A 34 -10.96 2.10 6.86
C THR A 34 -10.10 0.88 6.59
N GLY A 35 -10.46 0.04 5.60
CA GLY A 35 -9.64 -1.12 5.21
C GLY A 35 -8.26 -0.74 4.68
N MET A 36 -8.13 0.43 4.06
CA MET A 36 -6.84 0.97 3.63
C MET A 36 -6.02 1.47 4.83
N ALA A 37 -6.66 2.15 5.78
CA ALA A 37 -6.01 2.59 7.01
C ALA A 37 -5.48 1.42 7.84
N ASP A 38 -6.28 0.35 7.99
CA ASP A 38 -5.91 -0.87 8.71
C ASP A 38 -4.65 -1.52 8.11
N GLU A 39 -4.59 -1.63 6.78
CA GLU A 39 -3.56 -2.38 6.07
C GLU A 39 -2.28 -1.58 5.78
N PHE A 40 -2.42 -0.31 5.39
CA PHE A 40 -1.31 0.50 4.89
C PHE A 40 -0.96 1.67 5.81
N GLY A 41 -1.81 1.99 6.79
CA GLY A 41 -1.53 3.03 7.79
C GLY A 41 -1.43 4.44 7.21
N GLY A 42 -2.00 4.68 6.04
CA GLY A 42 -1.89 5.93 5.30
C GLY A 42 -2.13 5.72 3.81
N GLU A 43 -1.69 6.69 3.01
CA GLU A 43 -1.72 6.58 1.55
C GLU A 43 -0.85 5.44 1.02
N ILE A 44 -1.13 4.97 -0.20
CA ILE A 44 -0.17 4.13 -0.93
C ILE A 44 0.69 5.09 -1.76
N PRO A 45 1.98 5.25 -1.44
CA PRO A 45 2.84 6.23 -2.08
C PRO A 45 3.16 5.87 -3.53
N ILE A 46 3.57 6.89 -4.28
CA ILE A 46 4.10 6.79 -5.64
C ILE A 46 5.64 6.93 -5.58
N GLY A 47 6.34 5.89 -6.04
CA GLY A 47 7.77 5.91 -6.29
C GLY A 47 8.10 6.45 -7.68
N PRO A 48 9.39 6.76 -7.95
CA PRO A 48 9.81 7.41 -9.19
C PRO A 48 9.58 6.53 -10.42
N PHE A 49 9.56 7.15 -11.59
CA PHE A 49 9.71 6.43 -12.85
C PHE A 49 11.09 5.76 -12.88
N ALA A 50 11.13 4.49 -13.26
CA ALA A 50 12.35 3.70 -13.34
C ALA A 50 12.33 2.85 -14.63
N VAL A 51 13.45 2.84 -15.34
CA VAL A 51 13.59 2.04 -16.56
C VAL A 51 13.76 0.57 -16.16
N ILE A 52 12.99 -0.31 -16.81
CA ILE A 52 13.05 -1.75 -16.56
C ILE A 52 14.42 -2.26 -17.00
N GLY A 53 15.16 -2.92 -16.10
CA GLY A 53 16.40 -3.64 -16.43
C GLY A 53 17.60 -3.35 -15.54
N ASP A 54 17.50 -2.40 -14.60
CA ASP A 54 18.55 -2.10 -13.63
C ASP A 54 18.04 -2.09 -12.17
N ASP A 55 18.95 -1.84 -11.23
CA ASP A 55 18.66 -1.78 -9.79
C ASP A 55 17.85 -0.52 -9.38
N THR A 56 17.45 0.35 -10.31
CA THR A 56 16.71 1.60 -9.99
C THR A 56 15.31 1.31 -9.45
N ILE A 57 14.62 0.28 -9.94
CA ILE A 57 13.31 -0.13 -9.39
C ILE A 57 13.46 -0.52 -7.93
N GLY A 58 14.43 -1.38 -7.63
CA GLY A 58 14.69 -1.85 -6.26
C GLY A 58 15.05 -0.73 -5.30
N ARG A 59 15.85 0.25 -5.75
CA ARG A 59 16.20 1.44 -4.97
C ARG A 59 15.00 2.35 -4.76
N GLY A 60 14.24 2.65 -5.82
CA GLY A 60 13.05 3.47 -5.74
C GLY A 60 12.01 2.93 -4.77
N ILE A 61 11.79 1.60 -4.77
CA ILE A 61 10.92 0.95 -3.78
C ILE A 61 11.44 1.17 -2.35
N VAL A 62 12.72 0.86 -2.09
CA VAL A 62 13.30 0.99 -0.75
C VAL A 62 13.26 2.43 -0.27
N GLU A 63 13.64 3.39 -1.11
CA GLU A 63 13.65 4.82 -0.77
C GLU A 63 12.25 5.34 -0.50
N THR A 64 11.25 4.92 -1.29
CA THR A 64 9.85 5.35 -1.11
C THR A 64 9.22 4.76 0.15
N LEU A 65 9.54 3.51 0.48
CA LEU A 65 8.98 2.83 1.65
C LEU A 65 9.73 3.13 2.96
N ARG A 66 10.96 3.63 2.89
CA ARG A 66 11.77 3.92 4.08
C ARG A 66 11.10 5.00 4.93
N GLY A 67 10.74 4.66 6.17
CA GLY A 67 10.04 5.56 7.09
C GLY A 67 8.55 5.74 6.77
N HIS A 68 8.03 4.99 5.79
CA HIS A 68 6.61 4.99 5.44
C HIS A 68 5.92 3.75 6.02
N ARG A 69 4.68 3.89 6.50
CA ARG A 69 3.92 2.75 7.08
C ARG A 69 3.36 1.80 6.02
N SER A 70 3.04 2.32 4.84
CA SER A 70 2.54 1.50 3.73
C SER A 70 3.52 0.39 3.39
N ARG A 71 2.98 -0.81 3.25
CA ARG A 71 3.67 -1.99 2.71
C ARG A 71 3.50 -2.14 1.20
N ALA A 72 3.05 -1.09 0.54
CA ALA A 72 2.84 -1.02 -0.90
C ALA A 72 3.38 0.30 -1.46
N VAL A 73 3.90 0.25 -2.68
CA VAL A 73 4.29 1.42 -3.46
C VAL A 73 3.81 1.24 -4.89
N LEU A 74 3.28 2.30 -5.50
CA LEU A 74 3.07 2.37 -6.93
C LEU A 74 4.36 2.86 -7.58
N MET A 75 4.89 2.15 -8.58
CA MET A 75 6.00 2.69 -9.36
C MET A 75 5.43 3.46 -10.56
N GLN A 76 5.80 4.73 -10.71
CA GLN A 76 5.23 5.62 -11.72
C GLN A 76 5.27 5.01 -13.13
N ASN A 77 4.12 5.03 -13.82
CA ASN A 77 3.90 4.41 -15.14
C ASN A 77 4.18 2.90 -15.23
N HIS A 78 4.28 2.19 -14.10
CA HIS A 78 4.57 0.75 -14.09
C HIS A 78 3.45 -0.03 -13.40
N GLY A 79 3.40 -0.02 -12.07
CA GLY A 79 2.45 -0.83 -11.31
C GLY A 79 2.84 -0.98 -9.84
N PRO A 80 2.02 -1.68 -9.04
CA PRO A 80 2.28 -1.86 -7.62
C PRO A 80 3.41 -2.86 -7.34
N PHE A 81 4.12 -2.58 -6.27
CA PHE A 81 4.96 -3.52 -5.54
C PHE A 81 4.50 -3.56 -4.10
N THR A 82 4.36 -4.75 -3.53
CA THR A 82 4.00 -4.94 -2.12
C THR A 82 5.02 -5.80 -1.41
N ILE A 83 5.18 -5.54 -0.11
CA ILE A 83 6.06 -6.25 0.79
C ILE A 83 5.25 -6.88 1.93
N GLY A 84 5.78 -7.97 2.49
CA GLY A 84 5.18 -8.63 3.64
C GLY A 84 6.21 -9.47 4.40
N LYS A 85 5.82 -9.95 5.58
CA LYS A 85 6.68 -10.83 6.41
C LYS A 85 6.92 -12.21 5.76
N ASP A 86 6.05 -12.58 4.82
CA ASP A 86 6.14 -13.78 3.99
C ASP A 86 5.40 -13.54 2.66
N ALA A 87 5.51 -14.50 1.73
CA ALA A 87 4.88 -14.39 0.41
C ALA A 87 3.35 -14.27 0.47
N LYS A 88 2.69 -14.97 1.41
CA LYS A 88 1.22 -14.92 1.55
C LYS A 88 0.76 -13.55 2.03
N ASP A 89 1.49 -12.96 2.96
CA ASP A 89 1.25 -11.62 3.47
C ASP A 89 1.44 -10.54 2.39
N ALA A 90 2.49 -10.68 1.56
CA ALA A 90 2.72 -9.80 0.41
C ALA A 90 1.61 -9.93 -0.67
N VAL A 91 1.10 -11.14 -0.92
CA VAL A 91 -0.04 -11.36 -1.83
C VAL A 91 -1.31 -10.70 -1.29
N LYS A 92 -1.61 -10.84 0.00
CA LYS A 92 -2.74 -10.15 0.65
C LYS A 92 -2.65 -8.64 0.41
N ALA A 93 -1.47 -8.05 0.60
CA ALA A 93 -1.24 -6.63 0.33
C ALA A 93 -1.55 -6.28 -1.14
N ALA A 94 -1.07 -7.08 -2.10
CA ALA A 94 -1.28 -6.81 -3.52
C ALA A 94 -2.76 -6.87 -3.93
N VAL A 95 -3.52 -7.82 -3.37
CA VAL A 95 -4.98 -7.89 -3.57
C VAL A 95 -5.66 -6.65 -3.01
N MET A 96 -5.30 -6.26 -1.78
CA MET A 96 -5.84 -5.06 -1.14
C MET A 96 -5.51 -3.79 -1.94
N VAL A 97 -4.29 -3.64 -2.49
CA VAL A 97 -3.92 -2.49 -3.33
C VAL A 97 -4.87 -2.34 -4.52
N GLU A 98 -5.16 -3.42 -5.24
CA GLU A 98 -6.06 -3.39 -6.38
C GLU A 98 -7.50 -3.03 -5.99
N ASP A 99 -7.99 -3.59 -4.88
CA ASP A 99 -9.36 -3.32 -4.41
C ASP A 99 -9.54 -1.88 -3.90
N VAL A 100 -8.56 -1.33 -3.17
CA VAL A 100 -8.62 0.08 -2.75
C VAL A 100 -8.43 1.03 -3.94
N ALA A 101 -7.52 0.73 -4.87
CA ALA A 101 -7.33 1.51 -6.08
C ALA A 101 -8.62 1.58 -6.91
N ARG A 102 -9.32 0.45 -7.05
CA ARG A 102 -10.64 0.38 -7.72
C ARG A 102 -11.68 1.21 -7.00
N SER A 103 -11.83 1.01 -5.69
CA SER A 103 -12.84 1.69 -4.88
C SER A 103 -12.68 3.21 -4.95
N ILE A 104 -11.45 3.70 -4.85
CA ILE A 104 -11.16 5.14 -4.81
C ILE A 104 -11.25 5.74 -6.22
N HIS A 105 -10.88 4.99 -7.27
CA HIS A 105 -11.12 5.42 -8.64
C HIS A 105 -12.62 5.62 -8.92
N ILE A 106 -13.46 4.66 -8.52
CA ILE A 106 -14.91 4.75 -8.68
C ILE A 106 -15.46 5.90 -7.81
N ALA A 107 -15.02 6.05 -6.56
CA ALA A 107 -15.45 7.13 -5.69
C ALA A 107 -15.18 8.51 -6.30
N ARG A 108 -14.03 8.70 -6.96
CA ARG A 108 -13.69 9.94 -7.67
C ARG A 108 -14.62 10.29 -8.83
N GLN A 109 -15.32 9.31 -9.41
CA GLN A 109 -16.35 9.58 -10.42
C GLN A 109 -17.58 10.29 -9.82
N LEU A 110 -17.73 10.26 -8.49
CA LEU A 110 -18.82 10.89 -7.75
C LEU A 110 -18.39 12.22 -7.09
N GLY A 111 -17.15 12.67 -7.34
CA GLY A 111 -16.54 13.85 -6.71
C GLY A 111 -15.36 13.50 -5.81
N ASP A 112 -14.83 14.49 -5.09
CA ASP A 112 -13.65 14.29 -4.24
C ASP A 112 -14.00 13.44 -3.01
N PRO A 113 -13.31 12.30 -2.78
CA PRO A 113 -13.55 11.49 -1.60
C PRO A 113 -13.18 12.25 -0.31
N LEU A 114 -13.99 12.08 0.73
CA LEU A 114 -13.73 12.67 2.05
C LEU A 114 -12.56 11.93 2.74
N PRO A 115 -11.45 12.62 3.09
CA PRO A 115 -10.32 11.99 3.76
C PRO A 115 -10.66 11.54 5.19
N ILE A 116 -10.05 10.43 5.62
CA ILE A 116 -10.07 10.03 7.03
C ILE A 116 -9.07 10.93 7.79
N PRO A 117 -9.45 11.54 8.93
CA PRO A 117 -8.52 12.31 9.74
C PRO A 117 -7.32 11.46 10.18
N GLN A 118 -6.10 12.02 10.15
CA GLN A 118 -4.87 11.28 10.40
C GLN A 118 -4.86 10.54 11.76
N GLU A 119 -5.38 11.18 12.82
CA GLU A 119 -5.52 10.54 14.14
C GLU A 119 -6.35 9.24 14.08
N LYS A 120 -7.37 9.20 13.22
CA LYS A 120 -8.19 8.00 13.03
C LYS A 120 -7.47 6.97 12.18
N ILE A 121 -6.69 7.36 11.18
CA ILE A 121 -5.81 6.45 10.44
C ILE A 121 -4.81 5.79 11.41
N ASP A 122 -4.18 6.57 12.28
CA ASP A 122 -3.21 6.10 13.26
C ASP A 122 -3.85 5.07 14.22
N SER A 123 -5.05 5.39 14.74
CA SER A 123 -5.78 4.49 15.63
C SER A 123 -6.25 3.20 14.95
N LEU A 124 -6.69 3.28 13.70
CA LEU A 124 -7.12 2.12 12.91
C LEU A 124 -5.93 1.18 12.61
N PHE A 125 -4.82 1.76 12.17
CA PHE A 125 -3.59 1.01 11.92
C PHE A 125 -3.08 0.31 13.17
N ASP A 126 -2.94 1.03 14.29
CA ASP A 126 -2.48 0.44 15.56
C ASP A 126 -3.36 -0.73 16.01
N ARG A 127 -4.68 -0.53 15.98
CA ARG A 127 -5.64 -1.59 16.32
C ARG A 127 -5.46 -2.82 15.42
N TYR A 128 -5.30 -2.62 14.11
CA TYR A 128 -5.19 -3.74 13.18
C TYR A 128 -3.88 -4.52 13.36
N GLN A 129 -2.77 -3.82 13.61
CA GLN A 129 -1.46 -4.46 13.79
C GLN A 129 -1.32 -5.16 15.15
N ASN A 130 -1.92 -4.62 16.21
CA ASN A 130 -1.61 -5.02 17.59
C ASN A 130 -2.76 -5.71 18.33
N VAL A 131 -4.02 -5.49 17.94
CA VAL A 131 -5.19 -5.95 18.71
C VAL A 131 -6.06 -6.92 17.91
N TYR A 132 -6.26 -6.65 16.63
CA TYR A 132 -7.21 -7.39 15.80
C TYR A 132 -6.78 -8.85 15.59
N GLY A 133 -7.72 -9.79 15.79
CA GLY A 133 -7.47 -11.23 15.60
C GLY A 133 -6.72 -11.92 16.74
N GLN A 134 -6.39 -11.20 17.83
CA GLN A 134 -5.86 -11.79 19.05
C GLN A 134 -6.98 -12.35 19.93
N ALA A 135 -6.69 -13.42 20.68
CA ALA A 135 -7.65 -14.06 21.59
C ALA A 135 -8.12 -13.13 22.74
N THR A 136 -7.44 -12.01 22.95
CA THR A 136 -7.70 -11.02 24.01
C THR A 136 -8.49 -9.79 23.52
N ASP A 137 -8.96 -9.75 22.27
CA ASP A 137 -9.81 -8.64 21.80
C ASP A 137 -11.16 -8.69 22.54
N ALA A 138 -11.31 -7.85 23.57
CA ALA A 138 -12.46 -7.81 24.48
C ALA A 138 -13.79 -7.38 23.82
N ARG A 139 -13.81 -7.23 22.49
CA ARG A 139 -15.00 -6.90 21.68
C ARG A 139 -15.58 -8.12 20.95
N ARG A 140 -15.05 -9.32 21.20
CA ARG A 140 -15.65 -10.60 20.77
C ARG A 140 -16.60 -11.17 21.81
#